data_AF-A0A944MML3-F1
#
_entry.id   AF-A0A944MML3-F1
#
_cell.length_a   1.000
_cell.length_b   1.000
_cell.length_c   1.000
_cell.angle_alpha   90.00
_cell.angle_beta   90.00
_cell.angle_gamma   90.00
#
_symmetry.space_group_name_H-M   'P 1'
#
loop_
_entity.id
_entity.type
_entity.pdbx_description
1 polymer ?
#
loop_
_entity_poly.entity_id
_entity_poly.type
_entity_poly.pdbx_seq_one_letter_code
_entity_poly.pdbx_strand_id
1 'polypeptide(L)'
;MPEIPDITESELWIVDATLKERYGEKVETQIADAEIRLMPSDRDLSSCPVVYWNREGCNFIIFKTGSRKYRCQFFYRGYQQYGTGVHEYDDLTECIVSLLQAQADHAAKERGDL
;
A
#
# COMPACT_ATOMS: atom_id res chain seq x y z
N MET A 1 -4.39 22.49 8.15
CA MET A 1 -4.62 21.30 7.30
C MET A 1 -5.23 20.24 8.20
N PRO A 2 -6.26 19.49 7.77
CA PRO A 2 -6.74 18.38 8.57
C PRO A 2 -5.57 17.40 8.77
N GLU A 3 -5.27 17.08 10.02
CA GLU A 3 -4.20 16.17 10.39
C GLU A 3 -4.61 14.75 9.97
N ILE A 4 -3.74 14.07 9.23
CA ILE A 4 -3.97 12.69 8.84
C ILE A 4 -3.70 11.83 10.07
N PRO A 5 -4.67 11.02 10.53
CA PRO A 5 -4.47 10.25 11.75
C PRO A 5 -3.52 9.08 11.51
N ASP A 6 -2.77 8.72 12.54
CA ASP A 6 -1.90 7.54 12.57
C ASP A 6 -2.65 6.24 12.24
N ILE A 7 -1.89 5.24 11.80
CA ILE A 7 -2.39 3.88 11.63
C ILE A 7 -2.74 3.32 13.00
N THR A 8 -4.00 2.91 13.15
CA THR A 8 -4.54 2.31 14.37
C THR A 8 -4.14 0.85 14.48
N GLU A 9 -4.19 0.30 15.69
CA GLU A 9 -3.96 -1.13 15.92
C GLU A 9 -4.92 -2.03 15.14
N SER A 10 -6.18 -1.60 14.97
CA SER A 10 -7.18 -2.33 14.19
C SER A 10 -6.84 -2.35 12.69
N GLU A 11 -6.38 -1.22 12.14
CA GLU A 11 -5.90 -1.16 10.75
C GLU A 11 -4.66 -2.03 10.55
N LEU A 12 -3.67 -1.96 11.45
CA LEU A 12 -2.47 -2.80 11.39
C LEU A 12 -2.83 -4.29 11.46
N TRP A 13 -3.75 -4.66 12.34
CA TRP A 13 -4.23 -6.04 12.45
C TRP A 13 -4.89 -6.54 11.15
N ILE A 14 -5.66 -5.69 10.45
CA ILE A 14 -6.26 -6.03 9.14
C ILE A 14 -5.17 -6.30 8.10
N VAL A 15 -4.11 -5.47 8.07
CA VAL A 15 -2.97 -5.70 7.18
C VAL A 15 -2.34 -7.05 7.49
N ASP A 16 -1.94 -7.28 8.74
CA ASP A 16 -1.23 -8.50 9.15
C ASP A 16 -2.08 -9.77 8.91
N ALA A 17 -3.38 -9.72 9.19
CA ALA A 17 -4.30 -10.82 8.95
C ALA A 17 -4.41 -11.14 7.45
N THR A 18 -4.61 -10.12 6.62
CA THR A 18 -4.73 -10.27 5.16
C THR A 18 -3.45 -10.83 4.54
N LEU A 19 -2.29 -10.34 4.98
CA LEU A 19 -0.99 -10.85 4.51
C LEU A 19 -0.77 -12.30 4.96
N LYS A 20 -1.14 -12.63 6.20
CA LYS A 20 -1.04 -14.00 6.71
C LYS A 20 -1.92 -14.97 5.92
N GLU A 21 -3.14 -14.57 5.56
CA GLU A 21 -4.02 -15.36 4.70
C GLU A 21 -3.42 -15.56 3.30
N ARG A 22 -2.81 -14.51 2.72
CA ARG A 22 -2.18 -14.57 1.40
C ARG A 22 -0.96 -15.49 1.36
N TYR A 23 -0.07 -15.37 2.34
CA TYR A 23 1.24 -16.03 2.31
C TYR A 23 1.32 -17.30 3.18
N GLY A 24 0.30 -17.58 4.00
CA GLY A 24 0.27 -18.73 4.91
C GLY A 24 1.16 -18.58 6.16
N GLU A 25 1.85 -17.46 6.31
CA GLU A 25 2.76 -17.17 7.42
C GLU A 25 2.73 -15.69 7.81
N LYS A 26 3.29 -15.36 8.97
CA LYS A 26 3.37 -13.97 9.43
C LYS A 26 4.37 -13.20 8.55
N VAL A 27 3.93 -12.07 8.00
CA VAL A 27 4.79 -11.11 7.30
C VAL A 27 5.19 -10.00 8.28
N GLU A 28 6.45 -9.59 8.26
CA GLU A 28 6.91 -8.45 9.04
C GLU A 28 6.51 -7.14 8.36
N THR A 29 5.60 -6.41 9.00
CA THR A 29 5.14 -5.08 8.61
C THR A 29 5.88 -4.01 9.41
N GLN A 30 6.12 -2.86 8.80
CA GLN A 30 6.75 -1.69 9.42
C GLN A 30 5.84 -0.48 9.23
N ILE A 31 5.72 0.33 10.28
CA ILE A 31 5.07 1.64 10.22
C ILE A 31 6.15 2.70 10.01
N ALA A 32 5.91 3.61 9.08
CA ALA A 32 6.78 4.75 8.80
C ALA A 32 5.93 5.95 8.37
N ASP A 33 6.57 7.07 8.05
CA ASP A 33 5.95 8.24 7.44
C ASP A 33 6.45 8.42 6.01
N ALA A 34 5.56 8.91 5.15
CA ALA A 34 5.89 9.30 3.78
C ALA A 34 5.33 10.68 3.45
N GLU A 35 6.12 11.48 2.73
CA GLU A 35 5.69 12.76 2.17
C GLU A 35 5.18 12.55 0.74
N ILE A 36 3.88 12.74 0.54
CA ILE A 36 3.24 12.54 -0.76
C ILE A 36 2.41 13.73 -1.18
N ARG A 37 2.23 13.90 -2.48
CA ARG A 37 1.26 14.85 -3.04
C ARG A 37 -0.12 14.20 -3.05
N LEU A 38 -1.07 14.72 -2.26
CA LEU A 38 -2.42 14.17 -2.17
C LEU A 38 -3.27 14.51 -3.38
N MET A 39 -3.30 15.78 -3.79
CA MET A 39 -3.95 16.25 -5.01
C MET A 39 -2.93 16.77 -6.02
N PRO A 40 -3.13 16.56 -7.34
CA PRO A 40 -2.20 17.05 -8.37
C PRO A 40 -1.94 18.57 -8.30
N SER A 41 -2.92 19.34 -7.82
CA SER A 41 -2.84 20.79 -7.65
C SER A 41 -2.10 21.24 -6.39
N ASP A 42 -1.77 20.34 -5.47
CA ASP A 42 -1.13 20.69 -4.21
C ASP A 42 0.32 21.13 -4.45
N ARG A 43 0.66 22.28 -3.88
CA ARG A 43 2.01 22.84 -3.95
C ARG A 43 2.97 22.16 -2.98
N ASP A 44 2.44 21.74 -1.83
CA ASP A 44 3.19 21.13 -0.75
C ASP A 44 2.91 19.62 -0.65
N LEU A 45 3.88 18.88 -0.13
CA LEU A 45 3.68 17.47 0.24
C LEU A 45 2.95 17.39 1.58
N SER A 46 2.10 16.37 1.71
CA SER A 46 1.50 16.00 2.99
C SER A 46 2.26 14.81 3.57
N SER A 47 2.67 14.93 4.83
CA SER A 47 3.16 13.78 5.58
C SER A 47 1.99 12.87 5.93
N CYS A 48 2.14 11.57 5.71
CA CYS A 48 1.13 10.58 6.01
C CYS A 48 1.77 9.27 6.51
N PRO A 49 1.10 8.57 7.43
CA PRO A 49 1.59 7.31 7.94
C PRO A 49 1.40 6.22 6.90
N VAL A 50 2.37 5.31 6.84
CA VAL A 50 2.42 4.21 5.88
C VAL A 50 2.65 2.87 6.57
N VAL A 51 2.05 1.82 6.01
CA VAL A 51 2.44 0.44 6.30
C VAL A 51 3.29 -0.07 5.14
N TYR A 52 4.48 -0.54 5.45
CA TYR A 52 5.44 -1.09 4.51
C TYR A 52 5.73 -2.55 4.83
N TRP A 53 5.90 -3.37 3.79
CA TRP A 53 6.51 -4.69 3.90
C TRP A 53 7.26 -5.05 2.62
N ASN A 54 8.20 -5.99 2.75
CA ASN A 54 8.91 -6.57 1.62
C ASN A 54 8.60 -8.06 1.52
N ARG A 55 8.35 -8.54 0.31
CA ARG A 55 8.19 -9.96 0.03
C ARG A 55 8.76 -10.32 -1.34
N GLU A 56 9.64 -11.33 -1.38
CA GLU A 56 10.22 -11.87 -2.63
C GLU A 56 10.85 -10.79 -3.54
N GLY A 57 11.49 -9.79 -2.93
CA GLY A 57 12.12 -8.69 -3.66
C GLY A 57 11.14 -7.61 -4.17
N CYS A 58 9.85 -7.75 -3.89
CA CYS A 58 8.84 -6.72 -4.12
C CYS A 58 8.58 -5.95 -2.82
N ASN A 59 8.59 -4.63 -2.92
CA ASN A 59 8.27 -3.73 -1.83
C ASN A 59 6.82 -3.28 -1.97
N PHE A 60 6.09 -3.25 -0.87
CA PHE A 60 4.70 -2.83 -0.84
C PHE A 60 4.52 -1.69 0.15
N ILE A 61 3.69 -0.71 -0.21
CA ILE A 61 3.36 0.41 0.65
C ILE A 61 1.86 0.67 0.60
N ILE A 62 1.25 0.84 1.76
CA ILE A 62 -0.10 1.40 1.94
C ILE A 62 0.04 2.75 2.62
N PHE A 63 -0.50 3.79 2.02
CA PHE A 63 -0.58 5.14 2.54
C PHE A 63 -1.94 5.37 3.15
N LYS A 64 -2.00 5.80 4.42
CA LYS A 64 -3.23 6.32 5.00
C LYS A 64 -3.29 7.81 4.74
N THR A 65 -4.21 8.24 3.89
CA THR A 65 -4.33 9.62 3.41
C THR A 65 -5.46 10.42 4.09
N GLY A 66 -6.15 9.77 5.03
CA GLY A 66 -7.22 10.33 5.86
C GLY A 66 -7.79 9.25 6.79
N SER A 67 -8.83 9.57 7.57
CA SER A 67 -9.36 8.66 8.61
C SER A 67 -9.81 7.29 8.11
N ARG A 68 -10.22 7.20 6.84
CA ARG A 68 -10.59 5.95 6.15
C ARG A 68 -10.32 6.10 4.65
N LYS A 69 -9.13 6.56 4.31
CA LYS A 69 -8.72 6.82 2.93
C LYS A 69 -7.35 6.24 2.72
N TYR A 70 -7.22 5.34 1.76
CA TYR A 70 -6.01 4.57 1.55
C TYR A 70 -5.57 4.63 0.10
N ARG A 71 -4.26 4.69 -0.11
CA ARG A 71 -3.64 4.48 -1.42
C ARG A 71 -2.61 3.38 -1.29
N CYS A 72 -2.33 2.68 -2.37
CA CYS A 72 -1.37 1.58 -2.34
C CYS A 72 -0.50 1.56 -3.58
N GLN A 73 0.75 1.14 -3.39
CA GLN A 73 1.73 0.99 -4.46
C GLN A 73 2.66 -0.18 -4.14
N PHE A 74 3.22 -0.78 -5.18
CA PHE A 74 4.31 -1.73 -5.06
C PHE A 74 5.45 -1.39 -6.01
N PHE A 75 6.67 -1.79 -5.66
CA PHE A 75 7.85 -1.54 -6.49
C PHE A 75 8.95 -2.57 -6.27
N TYR A 76 9.67 -2.89 -7.34
CA TYR A 76 10.87 -3.74 -7.26
C TYR A 76 12.14 -2.90 -7.12
N ARG A 77 12.14 -1.71 -7.74
CA ARG A 77 13.23 -0.73 -7.75
C ARG A 77 12.63 0.66 -7.74
N GLY A 78 13.40 1.68 -7.36
CA GLY A 78 12.89 3.06 -7.23
C GLY A 78 12.21 3.62 -8.47
N TYR A 79 12.59 3.17 -9.68
CA TYR A 79 11.99 3.58 -10.95
C TYR A 79 10.84 2.68 -11.44
N GLN A 80 10.60 1.53 -10.81
CA GLN A 80 9.56 0.57 -11.18
C GLN A 80 8.45 0.60 -10.14
N GLN A 81 7.72 1.72 -10.10
CA GLN A 81 6.59 1.91 -9.20
C GLN A 81 5.29 1.61 -9.95
N TYR A 82 4.44 0.82 -9.30
CA TYR A 82 3.18 0.37 -9.84
C TYR A 82 2.08 0.58 -8.81
N GLY A 83 0.88 0.87 -9.29
CA GLY A 83 -0.33 0.97 -8.47
C GLY A 83 -1.45 0.12 -9.05
N THR A 84 -2.62 0.17 -8.42
CA THR A 84 -3.80 -0.60 -8.84
C THR A 84 -4.61 0.09 -9.94
N GLY A 85 -4.29 1.35 -10.26
CA GLY A 85 -5.10 2.21 -11.14
C GLY A 85 -6.27 2.90 -10.43
N VAL A 86 -6.55 2.53 -9.18
CA VAL A 86 -7.53 3.23 -8.32
C VAL A 86 -6.82 4.34 -7.57
N HIS A 87 -7.41 5.54 -7.59
CA HIS A 87 -6.79 6.72 -6.97
C HIS A 87 -6.75 6.63 -5.44
N GLU A 88 -7.84 6.16 -4.83
CA GLU A 88 -8.03 6.11 -3.38
C GLU A 88 -9.13 5.09 -3.05
N TYR A 89 -8.93 4.35 -1.96
CA TYR A 89 -9.87 3.38 -1.40
C TYR A 89 -10.42 3.89 -0.07
N ASP A 90 -11.67 3.56 0.26
CA ASP A 90 -12.29 3.83 1.56
C ASP A 90 -12.39 2.59 2.47
N ASP A 91 -12.04 1.42 1.92
CA ASP A 91 -11.86 0.16 2.61
C ASP A 91 -10.40 -0.33 2.55
N LEU A 92 -9.84 -0.67 3.70
CA LEU A 92 -8.44 -1.09 3.81
C LEU A 92 -8.21 -2.49 3.22
N THR A 93 -9.16 -3.40 3.38
CA THR A 93 -9.04 -4.78 2.89
C THR A 93 -9.06 -4.79 1.37
N GLU A 94 -9.97 -4.06 0.75
CA GLU A 94 -10.03 -3.91 -0.71
C GLU A 94 -8.74 -3.29 -1.27
N CYS A 95 -8.19 -2.28 -0.57
CA CYS A 95 -6.92 -1.65 -0.91
C CYS A 95 -5.76 -2.67 -0.93
N ILE A 96 -5.65 -3.53 0.10
CA ILE A 96 -4.60 -4.56 0.21
C ILE A 96 -4.80 -5.65 -0.85
N VAL A 97 -6.02 -6.17 -0.99
CA VAL A 97 -6.31 -7.28 -1.93
C VAL A 97 -6.05 -6.83 -3.37
N SER A 98 -6.52 -5.63 -3.73
CA SER A 98 -6.27 -5.05 -5.06
C SER A 98 -4.77 -4.88 -5.32
N LEU A 99 -4.00 -4.45 -4.32
CA LEU A 99 -2.54 -4.30 -4.43
C LEU A 99 -1.86 -5.65 -4.71
N LEU A 100 -2.21 -6.67 -3.93
CA LEU A 100 -1.63 -8.02 -4.05
C LEU A 100 -2.00 -8.67 -5.39
N GLN A 101 -3.23 -8.46 -5.87
CA GLN A 101 -3.67 -8.93 -7.19
C GLN A 101 -2.92 -8.22 -8.32
N ALA A 102 -2.84 -6.89 -8.28
CA ALA A 102 -2.13 -6.10 -9.28
C ALA A 102 -0.64 -6.51 -9.38
N GLN A 103 0.00 -6.79 -8.24
CA GLN A 103 1.37 -7.29 -8.21
C GLN A 103 1.48 -8.71 -8.80
N ALA A 104 0.56 -9.61 -8.47
CA ALA A 104 0.55 -10.97 -9.02
C ALA A 104 0.36 -10.95 -10.55
N ASP A 105 -0.56 -10.12 -11.05
CA ASP A 105 -0.80 -9.93 -12.49
C ASP A 105 0.42 -9.35 -13.20
N HIS A 106 1.08 -8.36 -12.60
CA HIS A 106 2.32 -7.80 -13.14
C HIS A 106 3.42 -8.87 -13.21
N ALA A 107 3.61 -9.65 -12.14
CA ALA A 107 4.59 -10.72 -12.11
C ALA A 107 4.30 -11.83 -13.13
N ALA A 108 3.03 -12.16 -13.37
CA ALA A 108 2.62 -13.12 -14.40
C ALA A 108 2.90 -12.60 -15.81
N LYS A 109 2.61 -11.32 -16.09
CA LYS A 109 2.96 -10.68 -17.37
C LYS A 109 4.46 -10.68 -17.65
N GLU A 110 5.28 -10.35 -16.65
CA GLU A 110 6.74 -10.33 -16.79
C GLU A 110 7.35 -11.73 -17.04
N ARG A 111 6.70 -12.79 -16.54
CA ARG A 111 7.11 -14.18 -16.83
C ARG A 111 6.60 -14.70 -18.19
N GLY A 112 5.66 -13.98 -18.82
CA GLY A 112 5.00 -14.43 -20.06
C GLY A 112 3.87 -15.44 -19.84
N ASP A 113 3.29 -15.47 -18.64
CA ASP A 113 2.19 -16.37 -18.26
C ASP A 113 0.80 -15.83 -18.68
N LEU A 114 0.73 -14.62 -19.26
CA LEU A 114 -0.49 -13.87 -19.63
C LEU A 114 -0.45 -13.34 -21.07
#